data_AF-A0A358Y7B7-F1
#
_entry.id   AF-A0A358Y7B7-F1
#
_cell.length_a   1.000
_cell.length_b   1.000
_cell.length_c   1.000
_cell.angle_alpha   90.00
_cell.angle_beta   90.00
_cell.angle_gamma   90.00
#
_symmetry.space_group_name_H-M   'P 1'
#
loop_
_entity.id
_entity.type
_entity.pdbx_description
1 polymer ?
#
loop_
_entity_poly.entity_id
_entity_poly.type
_entity_poly.pdbx_seq_one_letter_code
_entity_poly.pdbx_strand_id
1 'polypeptide(L)'
;MNYVFWLAILTFSLLSCEEERSAPPQLENNDRTAVEENLRKILALNLNDSIRDFEVNSTDGDSLYSGIDWVKFDSRYKDLVKDSLFTTTFLDEYKAIAFGINLSLKNKEIEYRVGEINPFFEANVWCDCQDFDSWKKELKINSIRMIEGQAVVNFSLNKGTSIEAKFTQVRNNWRCSSWSTLKLP
;
A
#
# COMPACT_ATOMS: atom_id res chain seq x y z
N MET A 1 -15.61 -68.40 -44.00
CA MET A 1 -16.10 -67.21 -43.25
C MET A 1 -14.92 -66.65 -42.48
N ASN A 2 -14.18 -65.72 -43.07
CA ASN A 2 -12.98 -65.15 -42.47
C ASN A 2 -13.22 -63.66 -42.18
N TYR A 3 -13.28 -63.32 -40.89
CA TYR A 3 -13.23 -61.95 -40.41
C TYR A 3 -11.76 -61.51 -40.38
N VAL A 4 -11.43 -60.44 -41.10
CA VAL A 4 -10.13 -59.76 -40.94
C VAL A 4 -10.40 -58.43 -40.25
N PHE A 5 -9.98 -58.38 -38.99
CA PHE A 5 -9.90 -57.19 -38.14
C PHE A 5 -8.96 -56.15 -38.77
N TRP A 6 -9.42 -54.91 -38.93
CA TRP A 6 -8.56 -53.75 -39.11
C TRP A 6 -8.53 -52.96 -37.80
N LEU A 7 -7.40 -53.02 -37.10
CA LEU A 7 -7.07 -52.10 -36.01
C LEU A 7 -6.61 -50.77 -36.62
N ALA A 8 -7.31 -49.68 -36.33
CA ALA A 8 -6.80 -48.33 -36.52
C ALA A 8 -6.14 -47.87 -35.21
N ILE A 9 -4.82 -47.70 -35.22
CA ILE A 9 -4.05 -47.15 -34.10
C ILE A 9 -4.08 -45.63 -34.23
N LEU A 10 -4.81 -44.96 -33.35
CA LEU A 10 -4.77 -43.51 -33.15
C LEU A 10 -3.53 -43.16 -32.32
N THR A 11 -2.47 -42.67 -32.97
CA THR A 11 -1.34 -42.07 -32.27
C THR A 11 -1.72 -40.67 -31.80
N PHE A 12 -2.10 -40.57 -30.52
CA PHE A 12 -2.23 -39.30 -29.82
C PHE A 12 -0.81 -38.77 -29.56
N SER A 13 -0.33 -37.86 -30.42
CA SER A 13 0.89 -37.12 -30.16
C SER A 13 0.65 -36.25 -28.93
N LEU A 14 1.24 -36.64 -27.80
CA LEU A 14 1.37 -35.80 -26.61
C LEU A 14 2.22 -34.59 -27.00
N LEU A 15 1.56 -33.50 -27.38
CA LEU A 15 2.19 -32.19 -27.43
C LEU A 15 2.46 -31.80 -25.98
N SER A 16 3.65 -32.15 -25.50
CA SER A 16 4.17 -31.61 -24.25
C SER A 16 4.27 -30.11 -24.44
N CYS A 17 3.32 -29.37 -23.86
CA CYS A 17 3.39 -27.92 -23.79
C CYS A 17 4.51 -27.60 -22.79
N GLU A 18 5.76 -27.56 -23.27
CA GLU A 18 6.85 -26.92 -22.54
C GLU A 18 6.51 -25.43 -22.46
N GLU A 19 5.89 -25.05 -21.36
CA GLU A 19 5.76 -23.65 -20.97
C GLU A 19 7.17 -23.13 -20.70
N GLU A 20 7.72 -22.38 -21.66
CA GLU A 20 8.97 -21.65 -21.46
C GLU A 20 8.82 -20.76 -20.22
N ARG A 21 9.39 -21.20 -19.10
CA ARG A 21 9.61 -20.33 -17.94
C ARG A 21 10.66 -19.30 -18.33
N SER A 22 10.21 -18.25 -19.02
CA SER A 22 10.99 -17.05 -19.21
C SER A 22 11.38 -16.51 -17.83
N ALA A 23 12.61 -15.99 -17.73
CA ALA A 23 13.07 -15.34 -16.51
C ALA A 23 12.03 -14.27 -16.10
N PRO A 24 11.82 -14.04 -14.79
CA PRO A 24 10.87 -13.04 -14.32
C PRO A 24 11.13 -11.71 -15.05
N PRO A 25 10.08 -11.02 -15.55
CA PRO A 25 10.26 -9.78 -16.26
C PRO A 25 11.07 -8.81 -15.40
N GLN A 26 12.23 -8.41 -15.91
CA GLN A 26 13.08 -7.41 -15.26
C GLN A 26 12.42 -6.04 -15.41
N LEU A 27 12.48 -5.21 -14.36
CA LEU A 27 11.97 -3.84 -14.44
C LEU A 27 12.84 -3.04 -15.42
N GLU A 28 12.24 -2.47 -16.46
CA GLU A 28 12.96 -1.58 -17.35
C GLU A 28 13.44 -0.31 -16.62
N ASN A 29 14.53 0.31 -17.08
CA ASN A 29 15.12 1.47 -16.41
C ASN A 29 14.17 2.67 -16.30
N ASN A 30 13.35 2.90 -17.33
CA ASN A 30 12.29 3.92 -17.35
C ASN A 30 11.24 3.68 -16.25
N ASP A 31 10.76 2.45 -16.11
CA ASP A 31 9.77 2.07 -15.10
C ASP A 31 10.36 2.18 -13.70
N ARG A 32 11.62 1.77 -13.53
CA ARG A 32 12.33 1.96 -12.26
C ARG A 32 12.40 3.43 -11.85
N THR A 33 12.76 4.32 -12.78
CA THR A 33 12.79 5.76 -12.53
C THR A 33 11.40 6.30 -12.21
N ALA A 34 10.36 5.90 -12.95
CA ALA A 34 8.99 6.34 -12.71
C ALA A 34 8.46 5.90 -11.33
N VAL A 35 8.75 4.66 -10.93
CA VAL A 35 8.38 4.12 -9.60
C VAL A 35 9.10 4.90 -8.49
N GLU A 36 10.41 5.14 -8.64
CA GLU A 36 11.17 5.94 -7.67
C GLU A 36 10.64 7.38 -7.55
N GLU A 37 10.33 8.01 -8.67
CA GLU A 37 9.78 9.37 -8.69
C GLU A 37 8.42 9.43 -7.97
N ASN A 38 7.54 8.46 -8.21
CA ASN A 38 6.24 8.42 -7.56
C ASN A 38 6.33 8.09 -6.07
N LEU A 39 7.28 7.24 -5.64
CA LEU A 39 7.60 7.07 -4.24
C LEU A 39 8.00 8.41 -3.59
N ARG A 40 8.90 9.17 -4.22
CA ARG A 40 9.34 10.47 -3.70
C ARG A 40 8.20 11.48 -3.63
N LYS A 41 7.27 11.49 -4.60
CA LYS A 41 6.07 12.33 -4.56
C LYS A 41 5.15 11.97 -3.40
N ILE A 42 4.93 10.68 -3.16
CA ILE A 42 4.13 10.18 -2.03
C ILE A 42 4.76 10.63 -0.70
N LEU A 43 6.07 10.42 -0.53
CA LEU A 43 6.77 10.86 0.67
C LEU A 43 6.71 12.38 0.84
N ALA A 44 6.87 13.15 -0.24
CA ALA A 44 6.73 14.61 -0.21
C ALA A 44 5.33 15.07 0.20
N LEU A 45 4.29 14.36 -0.28
CA LEU A 45 2.90 14.65 0.04
C LEU A 45 2.58 14.35 1.51
N ASN A 46 3.26 13.38 2.13
CA ASN A 46 2.81 12.79 3.40
C ASN A 46 3.72 13.04 4.60
N LEU A 47 4.98 13.44 4.36
CA LEU A 47 5.94 13.78 5.40
C LEU A 47 6.03 15.31 5.54
N ASN A 48 4.99 15.87 6.15
CA ASN A 48 4.87 17.27 6.53
C ASN A 48 4.21 17.35 7.91
N ASP A 49 4.74 18.19 8.81
CA ASP A 49 4.37 18.26 10.24
C ASP A 49 2.89 18.60 10.47
N SER A 50 2.23 19.19 9.46
CA SER A 50 0.80 19.51 9.52
C SER A 50 -0.12 18.35 9.15
N ILE A 51 0.42 17.25 8.64
CA ILE A 51 -0.38 16.12 8.14
C ILE A 51 -0.53 15.07 9.23
N ARG A 52 -1.78 14.75 9.53
CA ARG A 52 -2.17 13.70 10.46
C ARG A 52 -3.18 12.79 9.77
N ASP A 53 -2.86 11.51 9.70
CA ASP A 53 -3.78 10.49 9.22
C ASP A 53 -4.60 9.97 10.42
N PHE A 54 -5.86 9.58 10.15
CA PHE A 54 -6.75 8.94 11.13
C PHE A 54 -6.97 9.73 12.44
N GLU A 55 -7.04 11.05 12.37
CA GLU A 55 -7.39 11.86 13.54
C GLU A 55 -8.74 11.42 14.14
N VAL A 56 -8.78 11.36 15.47
CA VAL A 56 -9.95 10.95 16.25
C VAL A 56 -10.60 12.16 16.92
N ASN A 57 -11.90 12.05 17.21
CA ASN A 57 -12.65 13.06 17.94
C ASN A 57 -13.29 12.49 19.21
N SER A 58 -13.57 13.37 20.16
CA SER A 58 -14.39 13.09 21.34
C SER A 58 -15.66 13.93 21.28
N THR A 59 -16.71 13.48 21.97
CA THR A 59 -17.86 14.34 22.23
C THR A 59 -17.48 15.36 23.31
N ASP A 60 -18.07 16.55 23.28
CA ASP A 60 -17.79 17.60 24.26
C ASP A 60 -18.04 17.11 25.70
N GLY A 61 -17.01 17.17 26.54
CA GLY A 61 -17.07 16.76 27.94
C GLY A 61 -16.75 15.29 28.20
N ASP A 62 -16.55 14.47 27.16
CA ASP A 62 -16.10 13.09 27.33
C ASP A 62 -14.61 13.02 27.63
N SER A 63 -14.23 12.07 28.49
CA SER A 63 -12.84 11.77 28.80
C SER A 63 -12.20 10.78 27.82
N LEU A 64 -12.97 10.22 26.88
CA LEU A 64 -12.53 9.23 25.89
C LEU A 64 -12.79 9.71 24.46
N TYR A 65 -11.96 9.31 23.52
CA TYR A 65 -12.26 9.45 22.10
C TYR A 65 -13.39 8.50 21.68
N SER A 66 -14.22 8.96 20.74
CA SER A 66 -15.49 8.33 20.36
C SER A 66 -15.55 7.84 18.91
N GLY A 67 -14.56 8.22 18.09
CA GLY A 67 -14.49 7.81 16.69
C GLY A 67 -13.48 8.62 15.87
N ILE A 68 -13.49 8.39 14.56
CA ILE A 68 -12.72 9.18 13.59
C ILE A 68 -13.35 10.57 13.43
N ASP A 69 -12.51 11.59 13.33
CA ASP A 69 -12.90 12.90 12.83
C ASP A 69 -13.08 12.83 11.31
N TRP A 70 -14.30 12.55 10.88
CA TRP A 70 -14.63 12.38 9.46
C TRP A 70 -14.41 13.65 8.63
N VAL A 71 -14.48 14.84 9.23
CA VAL A 71 -14.22 16.10 8.50
C VAL A 71 -12.75 16.19 8.12
N LYS A 72 -11.86 15.91 9.09
CA LYS A 72 -10.41 15.89 8.84
C LYS A 72 -10.01 14.74 7.92
N PHE A 73 -10.59 13.56 8.14
CA PHE A 73 -10.37 12.39 7.27
C PHE A 73 -10.76 12.68 5.82
N ASP A 74 -11.94 13.27 5.57
CA ASP A 74 -12.39 13.59 4.21
C ASP A 74 -11.50 14.63 3.53
N SER A 75 -11.01 15.61 4.28
CA SER A 75 -10.02 16.56 3.77
C SER A 75 -8.74 15.85 3.35
N ARG A 76 -8.21 15.00 4.23
CA ARG A 76 -6.99 14.23 3.98
C ARG A 76 -7.15 13.27 2.80
N TYR A 77 -8.27 12.56 2.73
CA TYR A 77 -8.59 11.64 1.64
C TYR A 77 -8.63 12.35 0.28
N LYS A 78 -9.17 13.57 0.23
CA LYS A 78 -9.16 14.38 -1.01
C LYS A 78 -7.75 14.73 -1.46
N ASP A 79 -6.84 15.02 -0.53
CA ASP A 79 -5.43 15.28 -0.87
C ASP A 79 -4.77 14.03 -1.48
N LEU A 80 -5.04 12.84 -0.93
CA LEU A 80 -4.54 11.58 -1.48
C LEU A 80 -5.10 11.28 -2.88
N VAL A 81 -6.36 11.62 -3.15
CA VAL A 81 -6.99 11.40 -4.47
C VAL A 81 -6.42 12.33 -5.55
N LYS A 82 -6.08 13.57 -5.18
CA LYS A 82 -5.81 14.67 -6.12
C LYS A 82 -4.73 14.37 -7.14
N ASP A 83 -3.62 13.78 -6.71
CA ASP A 83 -2.41 13.65 -7.54
C ASP A 83 -2.34 12.34 -8.34
N SER A 84 -3.39 11.51 -8.29
CA SER A 84 -3.43 10.20 -8.98
C SER A 84 -2.24 9.28 -8.66
N LEU A 85 -1.61 9.46 -7.51
CA LEU A 85 -0.46 8.67 -7.04
C LEU A 85 -0.86 7.29 -6.54
N PHE A 86 -2.13 7.11 -6.19
CA PHE A 86 -2.66 5.90 -5.57
C PHE A 86 -3.67 5.20 -6.49
N THR A 87 -3.71 3.88 -6.38
CA THR A 87 -4.76 3.06 -6.99
C THR A 87 -6.07 3.20 -6.23
N THR A 88 -7.19 2.82 -6.85
CA THR A 88 -8.48 2.75 -6.15
C THR A 88 -8.45 1.75 -5.01
N THR A 89 -7.80 0.60 -5.20
CA THR A 89 -7.62 -0.42 -4.15
C THR A 89 -6.93 0.15 -2.92
N PHE A 90 -5.81 0.87 -3.11
CA PHE A 90 -5.12 1.53 -2.00
C PHE A 90 -6.03 2.51 -1.24
N LEU A 91 -6.79 3.33 -1.98
CA LEU A 91 -7.69 4.32 -1.40
C LEU A 91 -8.86 3.66 -0.64
N ASP A 92 -9.36 2.54 -1.13
CA ASP A 92 -10.41 1.75 -0.48
C ASP A 92 -9.88 1.09 0.81
N GLU A 93 -8.65 0.56 0.79
CA GLU A 93 -7.97 0.04 1.99
C GLU A 93 -7.73 1.15 3.03
N TYR A 94 -7.27 2.31 2.60
CA TYR A 94 -7.06 3.48 3.47
C TYR A 94 -8.38 3.91 4.14
N LYS A 95 -9.50 3.92 3.42
CA LYS A 95 -10.84 4.13 4.01
C LYS A 95 -11.22 3.01 4.98
N ALA A 96 -10.99 1.76 4.62
CA ALA A 96 -11.32 0.62 5.46
C ALA A 96 -10.62 0.71 6.82
N ILE A 97 -9.36 1.17 6.85
CA ILE A 97 -8.62 1.42 8.09
C ILE A 97 -9.35 2.45 8.98
N ALA A 98 -9.76 3.60 8.42
CA ALA A 98 -10.51 4.60 9.17
C ALA A 98 -11.84 4.05 9.69
N PHE A 99 -12.57 3.27 8.89
CA PHE A 99 -13.80 2.63 9.35
C PHE A 99 -13.56 1.62 10.48
N GLY A 100 -12.50 0.82 10.38
CA GLY A 100 -12.09 -0.12 11.42
C GLY A 100 -11.79 0.59 12.74
N ILE A 101 -10.93 1.61 12.71
CA ILE A 101 -10.62 2.44 13.89
C ILE A 101 -11.89 3.03 14.51
N ASN A 102 -12.76 3.63 13.69
CA ASN A 102 -14.02 4.19 14.16
C ASN A 102 -14.93 3.14 14.80
N LEU A 103 -15.02 1.94 14.22
CA LEU A 103 -15.84 0.86 14.77
C LEU A 103 -15.28 0.38 16.11
N SER A 104 -13.98 0.15 16.21
CA SER A 104 -13.34 -0.31 17.45
C SER A 104 -13.47 0.71 18.59
N LEU A 105 -13.39 2.01 18.30
CA LEU A 105 -13.66 3.07 19.27
C LEU A 105 -15.13 3.05 19.73
N LYS A 106 -16.08 2.97 18.80
CA LYS A 106 -17.52 2.94 19.12
C LYS A 106 -17.93 1.70 19.90
N ASN A 107 -17.32 0.57 19.60
CA ASN A 107 -17.56 -0.70 20.26
C ASN A 107 -16.81 -0.84 21.59
N LYS A 108 -15.92 0.11 21.93
CA LYS A 108 -15.01 0.06 23.09
C LYS A 108 -14.07 -1.15 23.07
N GLU A 109 -13.73 -1.61 21.87
CA GLU A 109 -12.66 -2.60 21.68
C GLU A 109 -11.29 -1.97 21.95
N ILE A 110 -11.17 -0.67 21.69
CA ILE A 110 -10.05 0.18 22.06
C ILE A 110 -10.57 1.44 22.74
N GLU A 111 -9.87 1.91 23.78
CA GLU A 111 -10.22 3.11 24.53
C GLU A 111 -8.97 3.97 24.72
N TYR A 112 -9.09 5.26 24.42
CA TYR A 112 -8.02 6.24 24.57
C TYR A 112 -8.58 7.48 25.23
N ARG A 113 -7.89 8.02 26.24
CA ARG A 113 -8.34 9.25 26.88
C ARG A 113 -8.05 10.46 26.02
N VAL A 114 -8.92 11.46 26.12
CA VAL A 114 -8.67 12.75 25.48
C VAL A 114 -7.38 13.34 26.04
N GLY A 115 -6.47 13.74 25.15
CA GLY A 115 -5.13 14.22 25.50
C GLY A 115 -4.08 13.12 25.66
N GLU A 116 -4.46 11.84 25.73
CA GLU A 116 -3.50 10.75 25.51
C GLU A 116 -3.14 10.68 24.03
N ILE A 117 -1.88 10.30 23.78
CA ILE A 117 -1.39 10.06 22.44
C ILE A 117 -2.06 8.78 21.93
N ASN A 118 -2.80 8.89 20.83
CA ASN A 118 -3.38 7.74 20.17
C ASN A 118 -2.32 7.11 19.25
N PRO A 119 -2.14 5.78 19.27
CA PRO A 119 -1.16 5.09 18.43
C PRO A 119 -1.34 5.33 16.92
N PHE A 120 -2.53 5.71 16.45
CA PHE A 120 -2.78 5.98 15.02
C PHE A 120 -2.16 7.29 14.52
N PHE A 121 -1.79 8.22 15.41
CA PHE A 121 -1.09 9.46 15.05
C PHE A 121 0.25 9.68 15.77
N GLU A 122 0.64 8.79 16.70
CA GLU A 122 1.91 8.90 17.43
C GLU A 122 3.13 8.81 16.52
N ALA A 123 3.07 7.89 15.55
CA ALA A 123 4.05 7.77 14.49
C ALA A 123 3.36 8.06 13.16
N ASN A 124 4.05 8.80 12.28
CA ASN A 124 3.56 9.01 10.93
C ASN A 124 3.61 7.69 10.17
N VAL A 125 2.42 7.22 9.77
CA VAL A 125 2.22 5.92 9.11
C VAL A 125 2.99 5.77 7.80
N TRP A 126 3.49 6.84 7.20
CA TRP A 126 4.25 6.78 5.95
C TRP A 126 5.74 6.53 6.17
N CYS A 127 6.29 6.88 7.32
CA CYS A 127 7.69 6.65 7.65
C CYS A 127 7.91 5.69 8.82
N ASP A 128 6.84 5.30 9.52
CA ASP A 128 6.94 4.58 10.81
C ASP A 128 7.84 5.34 11.80
N CYS A 129 7.68 6.66 11.85
CA CYS A 129 8.57 7.57 12.57
C CYS A 129 7.80 8.66 13.32
N GLN A 130 8.29 9.04 14.51
CA GLN A 130 7.72 10.13 15.31
C GLN A 130 8.27 11.49 14.86
N ASP A 131 9.59 11.57 14.66
CA ASP A 131 10.29 12.77 14.19
C ASP A 131 10.86 12.56 12.77
N PHE A 132 10.79 13.58 11.91
CA PHE A 132 11.44 13.56 10.59
C PHE A 132 12.03 14.93 10.22
N ASP A 133 13.29 15.19 10.57
CA ASP A 133 13.90 16.51 10.33
C ASP A 133 14.35 16.75 8.87
N SER A 134 14.49 15.72 8.01
CA SER A 134 14.74 15.93 6.57
C SER A 134 14.61 14.64 5.73
N TRP A 135 13.39 14.13 5.53
CA TRP A 135 13.17 12.84 4.85
C TRP A 135 13.90 12.70 3.50
N LYS A 136 14.09 13.81 2.75
CA LYS A 136 14.77 13.82 1.45
C LYS A 136 16.23 13.39 1.52
N LYS A 137 16.94 13.76 2.59
CA LYS A 137 18.36 13.40 2.80
C LYS A 137 18.52 11.99 3.37
N GLU A 138 17.42 11.40 3.82
CA GLU A 138 17.40 10.21 4.65
C GLU A 138 16.76 9.00 3.94
N LEU A 139 16.16 9.22 2.77
CA LEU A 139 15.58 8.17 1.94
C LEU A 139 16.68 7.27 1.34
N LYS A 140 16.69 6.02 1.79
CA LYS A 140 17.50 4.95 1.23
C LYS A 140 16.60 3.92 0.56
N ILE A 141 16.66 3.85 -0.77
CA ILE A 141 16.00 2.80 -1.54
C ILE A 141 16.90 1.56 -1.52
N ASN A 142 16.46 0.52 -0.81
CA ASN A 142 17.22 -0.71 -0.63
C ASN A 142 17.08 -1.63 -1.85
N SER A 143 15.88 -1.69 -2.45
CA SER A 143 15.65 -2.42 -3.70
C SER A 143 14.37 -1.99 -4.39
N ILE A 144 14.35 -2.11 -5.72
CA ILE A 144 13.14 -2.05 -6.55
C ILE A 144 13.14 -3.31 -7.40
N ARG A 145 12.05 -4.09 -7.37
CA ARG A 145 11.95 -5.40 -8.03
C ARG A 145 10.58 -5.57 -8.67
N MET A 146 10.48 -6.39 -9.71
CA MET A 146 9.18 -6.84 -10.23
C MET A 146 8.78 -8.16 -9.59
N ILE A 147 7.57 -8.19 -9.03
CA ILE A 147 6.96 -9.38 -8.44
C ILE A 147 5.51 -9.40 -8.93
N GLU A 148 5.13 -10.44 -9.67
CA GLU A 148 3.75 -10.68 -10.12
C GLU A 148 3.12 -9.46 -10.83
N GLY A 149 3.89 -8.78 -11.68
CA GLY A 149 3.42 -7.59 -12.42
C GLY A 149 3.35 -6.30 -11.58
N GLN A 150 3.83 -6.32 -10.34
CA GLN A 150 3.94 -5.16 -9.47
C GLN A 150 5.40 -4.77 -9.25
N ALA A 151 5.68 -3.47 -9.21
CA ALA A 151 6.97 -2.98 -8.74
C ALA A 151 6.94 -2.90 -7.22
N VAL A 152 7.79 -3.69 -6.56
CA VAL A 152 7.93 -3.75 -5.11
C VAL A 152 9.17 -2.98 -4.70
N VAL A 153 8.97 -1.91 -3.95
CA VAL A 153 10.03 -1.03 -3.45
C VAL A 153 10.22 -1.28 -1.96
N ASN A 154 11.43 -1.65 -1.58
CA ASN A 154 11.85 -1.66 -0.18
C ASN A 154 12.75 -0.46 0.05
N PHE A 155 12.39 0.37 1.02
CA PHE A 155 13.14 1.57 1.37
C PHE A 155 13.13 1.79 2.87
N SER A 156 14.00 2.66 3.36
CA SER A 156 14.01 3.10 4.74
C SER A 156 14.23 4.60 4.78
N LEU A 157 13.70 5.24 5.81
CA LEU A 157 14.00 6.63 6.14
C LEU A 157 14.86 6.63 7.40
N ASN A 158 15.99 7.33 7.35
CA ASN A 158 16.84 7.55 8.53
C ASN A 158 17.39 6.22 9.11
N LYS A 159 17.31 6.02 10.43
CA LYS A 159 17.56 4.73 11.13
C LYS A 159 16.27 3.89 11.30
N GLY A 160 15.20 4.23 10.59
CA GLY A 160 13.89 3.62 10.73
C GLY A 160 13.79 2.22 10.14
N THR A 161 12.63 1.60 10.39
CA THR A 161 12.26 0.28 9.86
C THR A 161 12.27 0.29 8.33
N SER A 162 12.55 -0.87 7.73
CA SER A 162 12.36 -1.05 6.28
C SER A 162 10.87 -1.08 5.97
N ILE A 163 10.44 -0.23 5.04
CA ILE A 163 9.07 -0.11 4.56
C ILE A 163 9.00 -0.70 3.15
N GLU A 164 7.93 -1.45 2.90
CA GLU A 164 7.60 -1.96 1.58
C GLU A 164 6.43 -1.16 0.99
N ALA A 165 6.63 -0.64 -0.21
CA ALA A 165 5.58 -0.05 -1.03
C ALA A 165 5.45 -0.83 -2.34
N LYS A 166 4.21 -1.14 -2.74
CA LYS A 166 3.93 -1.79 -4.02
C LYS A 166 3.32 -0.78 -4.98
N PHE A 167 3.70 -0.88 -6.25
CA PHE A 167 3.20 -0.06 -7.33
C PHE A 167 2.64 -0.95 -8.44
N THR A 168 1.52 -0.54 -9.00
CA THR A 168 0.87 -1.22 -10.12
C THR A 168 0.66 -0.22 -11.25
N GLN A 169 0.87 -0.67 -12.48
CA GLN A 169 0.71 0.17 -13.64
C GLN A 169 -0.79 0.32 -13.98
N VAL A 170 -1.27 1.56 -13.99
CA VAL A 170 -2.65 1.91 -14.35
C VAL A 170 -2.61 2.93 -15.48
N ARG A 171 -3.05 2.53 -16.68
CA ARG A 171 -3.02 3.38 -17.89
C ARG A 171 -1.62 4.00 -18.11
N ASN A 172 -0.60 3.15 -18.14
CA ASN A 172 0.82 3.52 -18.31
C ASN A 172 1.42 4.41 -17.21
N ASN A 173 0.77 4.51 -16.05
CA ASN A 173 1.31 5.24 -14.89
C ASN A 173 1.44 4.30 -13.69
N TRP A 174 2.61 4.25 -13.07
CA TRP A 174 2.83 3.50 -11.83
C TRP A 174 2.12 4.20 -10.67
N ARG A 175 1.21 3.49 -9.99
CA ARG A 175 0.47 4.03 -8.84
C ARG A 175 0.67 3.13 -7.65
N CYS A 176 0.77 3.71 -6.46
CA CYS A 176 0.90 2.95 -5.23
C CYS A 176 -0.38 2.13 -4.99
N SER A 177 -0.19 0.83 -4.81
CA SER A 177 -1.24 -0.15 -4.58
C SER A 177 -1.25 -0.71 -3.17
N SER A 178 -0.13 -0.61 -2.44
CA SER A 178 -0.02 -1.08 -1.05
C SER A 178 1.13 -0.36 -0.36
N TRP A 179 1.00 -0.19 0.96
CA TRP A 179 2.03 0.40 1.82
C TRP A 179 2.09 -0.34 3.16
N SER A 180 3.24 -0.92 3.51
CA SER A 180 3.34 -1.98 4.53
C SER A 180 2.99 -1.59 5.96
N THR A 181 3.03 -0.29 6.28
CA THR A 181 2.73 0.28 7.59
C THR A 181 1.28 0.74 7.69
N LEU A 182 0.56 0.84 6.57
CA LEU A 182 -0.88 1.08 6.53
C LEU A 182 -1.59 -0.28 6.56
N LYS A 183 -1.88 -0.76 7.77
CA LYS A 183 -2.62 -2.00 8.00
C LYS A 183 -3.79 -1.74 8.92
N LEU A 184 -4.85 -2.54 8.75
CA LEU A 184 -5.94 -2.59 9.72
C LEU A 184 -5.36 -3.01 11.08
N PRO A 185 -5.67 -2.29 12.16
CA PRO A 185 -5.34 -2.71 13.52
C PRO A 185 -6.06 -4.01 13.91
#